data_AF-A0A504Y5R9-F1
#
_entry.id   AF-A0A504Y5R9-F1
#
_cell.length_a   1.000
_cell.length_b   1.000
_cell.length_c   1.000
_cell.angle_alpha   90.00
_cell.angle_beta   90.00
_cell.angle_gamma   90.00
#
_symmetry.space_group_name_H-M   'P 1'
#
loop_
_entity.id
_entity.type
_entity.pdbx_description
1 polymer ?
#
loop_
_entity_poly.entity_id
_entity_poly.type
_entity_poly.pdbx_seq_one_letter_code
_entity_poly.pdbx_strand_id
1 'polypeptide(L)'
;RNGHRWCLGDLDIGKKLGEGCFGSVYLAREKESRFVIALKVSFLRPRHPNIVRLFSYFYDRKRIYLMLEYIPKGELSKEISRLHRLSSQRAATVSSSM
;
A
#
# COMPACT_ATOMS: atom_id res chain seq x y z
N ARG A 1 4.16 -0.52 26.75
CA ARG A 1 3.18 -0.33 25.64
C ARG A 1 3.21 -1.61 24.82
N ASN A 2 2.20 -2.46 24.95
CA ASN A 2 2.17 -3.77 24.30
C ASN A 2 2.20 -3.59 22.78
N GLY A 3 3.17 -4.24 22.13
CA GLY A 3 3.29 -4.26 20.68
C GLY A 3 2.16 -5.10 20.09
N HIS A 4 1.00 -4.48 19.87
CA HIS A 4 -0.09 -5.12 19.15
C HIS A 4 0.36 -5.35 17.71
N ARG A 5 0.57 -6.62 17.39
CA ARG A 5 0.91 -7.09 16.06
C ARG A 5 -0.39 -7.12 15.27
N TRP A 6 -0.62 -6.11 14.45
CA TRP A 6 -1.82 -6.00 13.62
C TRP A 6 -2.05 -7.26 12.79
N CYS A 7 -3.31 -7.72 12.75
CA CYS A 7 -3.74 -8.80 11.88
C CYS A 7 -4.97 -8.38 11.05
N LEU A 8 -5.31 -9.19 10.05
CA LEU A 8 -6.52 -8.98 9.23
C LEU A 8 -7.81 -9.00 10.06
N GLY A 9 -7.82 -9.67 11.21
CA GLY A 9 -8.99 -9.73 12.10
C GLY A 9 -9.33 -8.39 12.75
N ASP A 10 -8.36 -7.49 12.89
CA ASP A 10 -8.51 -6.18 13.53
C ASP A 10 -9.04 -5.10 12.56
N LEU A 11 -9.20 -5.45 11.29
CA LEU A 11 -9.51 -4.54 10.20
C LEU A 11 -10.82 -4.92 9.51
N ASP A 12 -11.71 -3.95 9.34
CA ASP A 12 -12.84 -4.03 8.43
C ASP A 12 -12.41 -3.56 7.04
N ILE A 13 -12.23 -4.51 6.13
CA ILE A 13 -11.87 -4.22 4.73
C ILE A 13 -13.10 -3.66 4.00
N GLY A 14 -12.97 -2.43 3.52
CA GLY A 14 -13.97 -1.75 2.72
C GLY A 14 -13.66 -1.79 1.22
N LYS A 15 -14.04 -0.72 0.53
CA LYS A 15 -13.97 -0.60 -0.93
C LYS A 15 -12.53 -0.72 -1.46
N LYS A 16 -12.34 -1.43 -2.58
CA LYS A 16 -11.10 -1.41 -3.36
C LYS A 16 -10.87 0.00 -3.92
N LEU A 17 -9.75 0.62 -3.53
CA LEU A 17 -9.38 1.99 -3.94
C LEU A 17 -8.66 2.00 -5.29
N GLY A 18 -7.94 0.92 -5.61
CA GLY A 18 -7.24 0.81 -6.89
C GLY A 18 -6.46 -0.49 -7.03
N GLU A 19 -6.02 -0.75 -8.24
CA GLU A 19 -5.15 -1.87 -8.60
C GLU A 19 -3.92 -1.28 -9.31
N GLY A 20 -2.73 -1.57 -8.81
CA GLY A 20 -1.47 -1.17 -9.44
C GLY A 20 -0.58 -2.38 -9.71
N CYS A 21 0.55 -2.21 -10.41
CA CYS A 21 1.48 -3.31 -10.69
C CYS A 21 2.05 -3.98 -9.43
N PHE A 22 1.99 -3.30 -8.28
CA PHE A 22 2.45 -3.83 -7.00
C PHE A 22 1.33 -4.44 -6.15
N GLY A 23 0.16 -4.69 -6.76
CA GLY A 23 -0.99 -5.33 -6.14
C GLY A 23 -2.17 -4.39 -5.85
N SER A 24 -3.15 -4.92 -5.13
CA SER A 24 -4.42 -4.23 -4.87
C SER A 24 -4.37 -3.38 -3.59
N VAL A 25 -5.01 -2.21 -3.63
CA VAL A 25 -5.15 -1.31 -2.49
C VAL A 25 -6.62 -1.25 -2.06
N TYR A 26 -6.87 -1.47 -0.78
CA TYR A 26 -8.19 -1.49 -0.18
C TYR A 26 -8.31 -0.39 0.86
N LEU A 27 -9.49 0.18 1.00
CA LEU A 27 -9.83 0.94 2.20
C LEU A 27 -9.97 -0.07 3.34
N ALA A 28 -9.39 0.21 4.50
CA ALA A 28 -9.66 -0.57 5.70
C ALA A 28 -9.93 0.37 6.87
N ARG A 29 -10.82 -0.05 7.76
CA ARG A 29 -11.09 0.64 9.02
C ARG A 29 -10.65 -0.26 10.15
N GLU A 30 -9.87 0.29 11.06
CA GLU A 30 -9.46 -0.40 12.28
C GLU A 30 -10.62 -0.45 13.27
N LYS A 31 -10.84 -1.59 13.93
CA LYS A 31 -12.07 -1.86 14.69
C LYS A 31 -12.17 -1.10 16.01
N GLU A 32 -11.06 -0.88 16.71
CA GLU A 32 -11.04 -0.35 18.08
C GLU A 32 -11.10 1.19 18.09
N SER A 33 -10.18 1.83 17.39
CA SER A 33 -10.06 3.29 17.22
C SER A 33 -10.92 3.86 16.09
N ARG A 34 -11.51 3.00 15.24
CA ARG A 34 -12.26 3.40 14.02
C ARG A 34 -11.44 4.19 13.01
N PHE A 35 -10.11 4.09 13.11
CA PHE A 35 -9.18 4.82 12.25
C PHE A 35 -9.19 4.25 10.83
N VAL A 36 -9.20 5.12 9.82
CA VAL A 36 -9.32 4.74 8.41
C VAL A 36 -7.93 4.72 7.76
N ILE A 37 -7.59 3.61 7.12
CA ILE A 37 -6.30 3.36 6.49
C ILE A 37 -6.46 2.88 5.04
N ALA A 38 -5.40 3.01 4.26
CA ALA A 38 -5.25 2.35 2.96
C ALA A 38 -4.39 1.10 3.14
N LEU A 39 -4.97 -0.08 2.90
CA LEU A 39 -4.32 -1.38 2.99
C LEU A 39 -3.79 -1.80 1.61
N LYS A 40 -2.48 -1.71 1.40
CA LYS A 40 -1.85 -2.18 0.15
C LYS A 40 -1.36 -3.61 0.32
N VAL A 41 -1.84 -4.49 -0.55
CA VAL A 41 -1.48 -5.91 -0.60
C VAL A 41 -0.45 -6.11 -1.69
N SER A 42 0.78 -6.49 -1.31
CA SER A 42 1.88 -6.73 -2.24
C SER A 42 2.53 -8.09 -1.99
N PHE A 43 3.01 -8.74 -3.05
CA PHE A 43 3.78 -9.98 -2.98
C PHE A 43 5.29 -9.71 -2.86
N LEU A 44 5.73 -8.48 -3.16
CA LEU A 44 7.13 -8.06 -3.13
C LEU A 44 7.33 -6.93 -2.13
N ARG A 45 8.51 -6.89 -1.49
CA ARG A 45 8.91 -5.76 -0.65
C ARG A 45 9.07 -4.51 -1.53
N PRO A 46 8.43 -3.39 -1.18
CA PRO A 46 8.58 -2.15 -1.96
C PRO A 46 10.05 -1.70 -1.89
N ARG A 47 10.66 -1.51 -3.06
CA ARG A 47 12.04 -0.98 -3.21
C ARG A 47 12.12 0.54 -3.28
N HIS A 48 11.00 1.24 -3.09
CA HIS A 48 10.94 2.70 -3.13
C HIS A 48 10.09 3.23 -1.98
N PRO A 49 10.49 4.34 -1.33
CA PRO A 49 9.65 5.00 -0.32
C PRO A 49 8.32 5.40 -0.96
N ASN A 50 7.22 4.84 -0.45
CA ASN A 50 5.88 5.35 -0.75
C ASN A 50 5.82 6.78 -0.20
N ILE A 51 5.33 7.74 -0.99
CA ILE A 51 5.18 9.15 -0.54
C ILE A 51 4.13 9.26 0.59
N VAL A 52 3.26 8.27 0.72
CA VAL A 52 2.22 8.20 1.75
C VAL A 52 2.79 7.65 3.06
N ARG A 53 2.46 8.28 4.18
CA ARG A 53 2.90 7.89 5.52
C ARG A 53 2.54 6.42 5.80
N LEU A 54 3.56 5.60 6.06
CA LEU A 54 3.40 4.22 6.51
C LEU A 54 3.18 4.22 8.02
N PHE A 55 2.02 3.76 8.47
CA PHE A 55 1.76 3.61 9.91
C PHE A 55 2.37 2.31 10.45
N SER A 56 2.12 1.21 9.75
CA SER A 56 2.60 -0.11 10.13
C SER A 56 2.54 -1.06 8.93
N TYR A 57 3.03 -2.28 9.10
CA TYR A 57 2.86 -3.35 8.15
C TYR A 57 2.76 -4.68 8.87
N PHE A 58 2.08 -5.64 8.24
CA PHE A 58 2.07 -7.02 8.69
C PHE A 58 2.24 -7.95 7.50
N TYR A 59 2.62 -9.19 7.78
CA TYR A 59 2.85 -10.19 6.77
C TYR A 59 2.05 -11.44 7.09
N ASP A 60 1.55 -12.06 6.03
CA ASP A 60 1.05 -13.42 6.04
C ASP A 60 2.05 -14.31 5.29
N ARG A 61 1.79 -15.62 5.18
CA ARG A 61 2.68 -16.61 4.54
C ARG A 61 3.07 -16.27 3.10
N LYS A 62 2.25 -15.49 2.38
CA LYS A 62 2.46 -15.19 0.94
C LYS A 62 2.39 -13.71 0.58
N ARG A 63 1.97 -12.84 1.50
CA ARG A 63 1.59 -11.46 1.18
C ARG A 63 2.04 -10.51 2.28
N ILE A 64 2.47 -9.32 1.87
CA ILE A 64 2.81 -8.21 2.75
C ILE A 64 1.67 -7.20 2.65
N TYR A 65 1.16 -6.78 3.81
CA TYR A 65 0.10 -5.82 3.97
C TYR A 65 0.69 -4.55 4.55
N LEU A 66 0.65 -3.46 3.78
CA LEU A 66 1.13 -2.16 4.20
C LEU A 66 -0.06 -1.32 4.66
N MET A 67 -0.02 -0.84 5.91
CA MET A 67 -1.01 0.08 6.47
C MET A 67 -0.55 1.51 6.20
N LEU A 68 -1.15 2.13 5.19
CA LEU A 68 -0.83 3.47 4.76
C LEU A 68 -1.88 4.46 5.23
N GLU A 69 -1.47 5.72 5.37
CA GLU A 69 -2.40 6.82 5.59
C GLU A 69 -3.44 6.90 4.46
N TYR A 70 -4.71 6.92 4.85
CA TYR A 70 -5.79 7.14 3.89
C TYR A 70 -5.91 8.64 3.62
N ILE A 71 -5.62 9.04 2.39
CA ILE A 71 -5.83 10.42 1.93
C ILE A 71 -7.20 10.47 1.21
N PRO A 72 -8.22 11.10 1.81
CA PRO A 72 -9.54 11.22 1.19
C PRO A 72 -9.45 12.07 -0.09
N LYS A 73 -10.21 11.66 -1.12
CA LYS A 73 -10.41 12.35 -2.42
C LYS A 73 -9.22 12.34 -3.39
N GLY A 74 -9.16 11.33 -4.26
CA GLY A 74 -8.54 11.40 -5.60
C GLY A 74 -7.01 11.61 -5.70
N GLU A 75 -6.35 12.13 -4.66
CA GLU A 75 -4.91 12.36 -4.62
C GLU A 75 -4.14 11.08 -4.41
N LEU A 76 -4.62 10.16 -3.57
CA LEU A 76 -3.93 8.88 -3.37
C LEU A 76 -3.83 8.09 -4.69
N SER A 77 -4.93 8.00 -5.45
CA SER A 77 -4.93 7.36 -6.76
C SER A 77 -4.06 8.11 -7.77
N LYS A 78 -4.06 9.46 -7.74
CA LYS A 78 -3.24 10.28 -8.64
C LYS A 78 -1.76 10.15 -8.29
N GLU A 79 -1.40 10.15 -7.02
CA GLU A 79 -0.02 10.09 -6.54
C GLU A 79 0.55 8.68 -6.67
N ILE A 80 -0.25 7.64 -6.40
CA ILE A 80 0.09 6.26 -6.73
C ILE A 80 0.26 6.12 -8.24
N SER A 81 -0.64 6.65 -9.07
CA SER A 81 -0.52 6.60 -10.55
C SER A 81 0.68 7.38 -11.08
N ARG A 82 1.00 8.55 -10.48
CA ARG A 82 2.14 9.40 -10.82
C ARG A 82 3.45 8.69 -10.51
N LEU A 83 3.57 8.11 -9.32
CA LEU A 83 4.69 7.27 -8.93
C LEU A 83 4.81 6.01 -9.79
N HIS A 84 3.67 5.41 -10.15
CA HIS A 84 3.62 4.22 -11.00
C HIS A 84 4.19 4.49 -12.39
N ARG A 85 3.77 5.59 -13.04
CA ARG A 85 4.27 5.99 -14.37
C ARG A 85 5.78 6.20 -14.38
N LEU A 86 6.32 6.76 -13.30
CA LEU A 86 7.77 6.93 -13.11
C LEU A 86 8.50 5.60 -12.87
N SER A 87 7.86 4.62 -12.23
CA SER A 87 8.44 3.28 -12.02
C SER A 87 8.48 2.44 -13.30
N SER A 88 7.45 2.53 -14.16
CA SER A 88 7.43 1.85 -15.46
C SER A 88 8.46 2.42 -16.43
N GLN A 89 8.67 3.75 -16.42
CA GLN A 89 9.69 4.39 -17.26
C GLN A 89 11.12 4.20 -16.75
N ARG A 90 11.34 3.92 -15.45
CA ARG A 90 12.68 3.62 -14.92
C ARG A 90 13.04 2.14 -14.98
N ALA A 91 12.07 1.23 -14.93
CA ALA A 91 12.31 -0.19 -15.12
C ALA A 91 12.63 -0.57 -16.57
N ALA A 92 12.24 0.27 -17.55
CA ALA A 92 12.49 0.04 -18.97
C ALA A 92 13.78 0.68 -19.52
N THR A 93 14.53 1.47 -18.74
CA THR A 93 15.72 2.21 -19.26
C THR A 93 17.06 1.53 -18.97
N VAL A 94 17.09 0.29 -18.46
CA VAL A 94 18.32 -0.52 -18.41
C VAL A 94 18.23 -1.65 -19.44
N SER A 95 18.25 -1.29 -20.71
CA SER A 95 18.43 -2.22 -21.84
C SER A 95 18.96 -1.45 -23.06
N SER A 96 20.13 -0.81 -22.94
CA SER A 96 20.90 -0.31 -24.10
C SER A 96 22.29 0.12 -23.62
N SER A 97 23.19 -0.83 -23.39
CA SER A 97 24.66 -0.62 -23.40
C SER A 97 25.35 -1.98 -23.49
N MET A 98 25.28 -2.58 -24.67
CA MET A 98 26.37 -3.30 -25.34
C MET A 98 26.15 -3.16 -26.84
#